data_AF-A0A353U227-F1
#
_entry.id   AF-A0A353U227-F1
#
_cell.length_a   1.000
_cell.length_b   1.000
_cell.length_c   1.000
_cell.angle_alpha   90.00
_cell.angle_beta   90.00
_cell.angle_gamma   90.00
#
_symmetry.space_group_name_H-M   'P 1'
#
loop_
_entity.id
_entity.type
_entity.pdbx_description
1 polymer ?
#
loop_
_entity_poly.entity_id
_entity_poly.type
_entity_poly.pdbx_seq_one_letter_code
_entity_poly.pdbx_strand_id
1 'polypeptide(L)'
;MKKSIILLLSVLFISSCQFLKKEKVVSIEDKYSISLPGFLVEAGITLNEEASLEYMNAFMEFYVMVIDEPKSDIEKVLIDYELADLYLNNLKGYSELILDGLRQAVIVSQESDVVDTVINGLPARLLTINGT
;
A
#
# COMPACT_ATOMS: atom_id res chain seq x y z
N MET A 1 46.76 7.62 13.30
CA MET A 1 45.83 8.27 12.34
C MET A 1 45.08 7.24 11.48
N LYS A 2 45.75 6.40 10.67
CA LYS A 2 45.07 5.39 9.82
C LYS A 2 44.17 4.40 10.61
N LYS A 3 44.62 3.89 11.76
CA LYS A 3 43.83 2.97 12.61
C LYS A 3 42.58 3.63 13.22
N SER A 4 42.65 4.92 13.57
CA SER A 4 41.50 5.67 14.10
C SER A 4 40.47 6.02 13.02
N ILE A 5 40.91 6.25 11.77
CA ILE A 5 40.01 6.47 10.63
C ILE A 5 39.24 5.18 10.30
N ILE A 6 39.91 4.03 10.33
CA ILE A 6 39.25 2.72 10.10
C ILE A 6 38.20 2.43 11.19
N LEU A 7 38.51 2.77 12.46
CA LEU A 7 37.56 2.61 13.57
C LEU A 7 36.35 3.55 13.44
N LEU A 8 36.55 4.79 12.96
CA LEU A 8 35.46 5.74 12.76
C LEU A 8 34.56 5.32 11.58
N LEU A 9 35.15 4.82 10.50
CA LEU A 9 34.42 4.28 9.35
C LEU A 9 33.61 3.05 9.76
N SER A 10 34.18 2.13 10.54
CA SER A 10 33.46 0.94 10.99
C SER A 10 32.28 1.28 11.91
N VAL A 11 32.41 2.28 12.79
CA VAL A 11 31.28 2.75 13.62
C VAL A 11 30.17 3.36 12.77
N LEU A 12 30.50 4.11 11.72
CA LEU A 12 29.52 4.68 10.77
C LEU A 12 28.76 3.60 9.97
N PHE A 13 29.41 2.47 9.64
CA PHE A 13 28.74 1.37 8.94
C PHE A 13 27.75 0.60 9.82
N ILE A 14 27.98 0.51 11.13
CA ILE A 14 27.11 -0.26 12.04
C ILE A 14 25.83 0.50 12.38
N SER A 15 25.86 1.84 12.44
CA SER A 15 24.69 2.67 12.77
C SER A 15 23.66 2.83 11.65
N SER A 16 24.04 2.63 10.39
CA SER A 16 23.11 2.69 9.24
C SER A 16 22.05 1.56 9.28
N CYS A 17 22.41 0.39 9.80
CA CYS A 17 21.55 -0.81 9.76
C CYS A 17 20.30 -0.73 10.66
N GLN A 18 20.29 0.17 11.66
CA GLN A 18 19.14 0.33 12.56
C GLN A 18 18.05 1.28 12.02
N PHE A 19 18.37 2.11 11.03
CA PHE A 19 17.41 3.09 10.49
C PHE A 19 16.29 2.43 9.67
N LEU A 20 16.60 1.32 8.99
CA LEU A 20 15.65 0.60 8.13
C LEU A 20 14.57 -0.19 8.88
N LYS A 21 14.73 -0.42 10.19
CA LYS A 21 13.84 -1.29 10.98
C LYS A 21 12.85 -0.56 11.88
N LYS A 22 12.92 0.76 11.99
CA LYS A 22 11.98 1.50 12.83
C LYS A 22 10.68 1.68 12.07
N GLU A 23 9.57 1.31 12.68
CA GLU A 23 8.24 1.68 12.20
C GLU A 23 7.87 3.08 12.71
N LYS A 24 6.99 3.76 11.98
CA LYS A 24 6.33 5.00 12.39
C LYS A 24 4.83 4.86 12.19
N VAL A 25 4.05 5.33 13.15
CA VAL A 25 2.58 5.34 13.03
C VAL A 25 2.15 6.67 12.40
N VAL A 26 1.33 6.58 11.37
CA VAL A 26 0.68 7.73 10.72
C VAL A 26 -0.82 7.61 10.94
N SER A 27 -1.47 8.70 11.34
CA SER A 27 -2.91 8.77 11.54
C SER A 27 -3.54 9.67 10.49
N ILE A 28 -4.62 9.22 9.86
CA ILE A 28 -5.41 9.96 8.89
C ILE A 28 -6.72 10.34 9.56
N GLU A 29 -6.77 11.60 10.02
CA GLU A 29 -7.91 12.21 10.72
C GLU A 29 -8.53 11.24 11.76
N ASP A 30 -9.86 11.11 11.76
CA ASP A 30 -10.61 10.18 12.60
C ASP A 30 -10.96 8.87 11.86
N LYS A 31 -10.27 8.56 10.75
CA LYS A 31 -10.60 7.41 9.90
C LYS A 31 -9.79 6.17 10.27
N TYR A 32 -8.46 6.26 10.24
CA TYR A 32 -7.58 5.13 10.49
C TYR A 32 -6.16 5.55 10.89
N SER A 33 -5.39 4.58 11.35
CA SER A 33 -3.95 4.71 11.55
C SER A 33 -3.22 3.51 10.96
N ILE A 34 -2.03 3.72 10.41
CA ILE A 34 -1.21 2.68 9.79
C ILE A 34 0.23 2.74 10.33
N SER A 35 0.82 1.57 10.58
CA SER A 35 2.25 1.45 10.88
C SER A 35 3.02 1.31 9.58
N LEU A 36 3.94 2.24 9.33
CA LEU A 36 4.74 2.31 8.12
C LEU A 36 6.22 2.12 8.43
N PRO A 37 7.01 1.54 7.50
CA PRO A 37 8.45 1.58 7.60
C PRO A 37 8.97 3.02 7.70
N GLY A 38 9.89 3.26 8.65
CA GLY A 38 10.40 4.58 8.99
C GLY A 38 11.30 5.20 7.92
N PHE A 39 11.75 4.42 6.94
CA PHE A 39 12.48 4.91 5.77
C PHE A 39 11.56 5.56 4.71
N LEU A 40 10.23 5.44 4.85
CA LEU A 40 9.29 6.11 3.97
C LEU A 40 9.13 7.57 4.38
N VAL A 41 8.99 8.44 3.38
CA VAL A 41 8.60 9.84 3.53
C VAL A 41 7.30 10.08 2.79
N GLU A 42 6.59 11.14 3.14
CA GLU A 42 5.40 11.55 2.40
C GLU A 42 5.77 11.80 0.93
N ALA A 43 4.92 11.37 0.00
CA ALA A 43 5.18 11.59 -1.41
C ALA A 43 5.13 13.09 -1.71
N GLY A 44 6.21 13.64 -2.28
CA GLY A 44 6.29 15.06 -2.67
C GLY A 44 5.51 15.40 -3.95
N ILE A 45 4.89 14.40 -4.57
CA ILE A 45 4.00 14.49 -5.73
C ILE A 45 2.80 13.59 -5.47
N THR A 46 1.64 13.98 -5.95
CA THR A 46 0.44 13.14 -5.94
C THR A 46 0.61 12.02 -6.98
N LEU A 47 0.56 10.76 -6.54
CA LEU A 47 0.60 9.59 -7.42
C LEU A 47 -0.80 9.16 -7.82
N ASN A 48 -1.78 9.36 -6.94
CA ASN A 48 -3.20 9.13 -7.18
C ASN A 48 -4.04 10.19 -6.45
N GLU A 49 -4.91 10.88 -7.18
CA GLU A 49 -5.72 11.99 -6.64
C GLU A 49 -6.75 11.55 -5.59
N GLU A 50 -7.10 10.26 -5.56
CA GLU A 50 -8.04 9.66 -4.60
C GLU A 50 -7.32 9.06 -3.38
N ALA A 51 -5.99 9.08 -3.36
CA ALA A 51 -5.23 8.56 -2.23
C ALA A 51 -5.33 9.48 -1.01
N SER A 52 -5.75 8.90 0.10
CA SER A 52 -5.78 9.55 1.42
C SER A 52 -4.41 9.55 2.12
N LEU A 53 -3.52 8.65 1.70
CA LEU A 53 -2.17 8.52 2.21
C LEU A 53 -1.25 8.07 1.07
N GLU A 54 -0.14 8.79 0.90
CA GLU A 54 0.89 8.46 -0.08
C GLU A 54 2.28 8.61 0.55
N TYR A 55 2.98 7.49 0.71
CA TYR A 55 4.32 7.45 1.28
C TYR A 55 5.25 6.66 0.37
N MET A 56 6.45 7.17 0.15
CA MET A 56 7.41 6.54 -0.75
C MET A 56 8.84 6.62 -0.24
N ASN A 57 9.66 5.76 -0.81
CA ASN A 57 11.09 5.93 -0.87
C ASN A 57 11.53 5.73 -2.33
N ALA A 58 11.71 6.84 -3.04
CA ALA A 58 12.06 6.82 -4.46
C ALA A 58 13.39 6.11 -4.76
N PHE A 59 14.34 6.10 -3.81
CA PHE A 59 15.61 5.40 -3.97
C PHE A 59 15.44 3.88 -3.88
N MET A 60 14.53 3.40 -3.05
CA MET A 60 14.22 1.98 -2.90
C MET A 60 13.08 1.52 -3.83
N GLU A 61 12.51 2.43 -4.61
CA GLU A 61 11.34 2.19 -5.48
C GLU A 61 10.18 1.53 -4.73
N PHE A 62 9.99 1.90 -3.45
CA PHE A 62 8.95 1.34 -2.59
C PHE A 62 7.90 2.40 -2.26
N TYR A 63 6.63 2.04 -2.44
CA TYR A 63 5.49 2.95 -2.32
C TYR A 63 4.39 2.28 -1.50
N VAL A 64 3.76 3.06 -0.62
CA VAL A 64 2.56 2.68 0.12
C VAL A 64 1.52 3.75 -0.12
N MET A 65 0.35 3.31 -0.58
CA MET A 65 -0.80 4.16 -0.84
C MET A 65 -2.02 3.57 -0.15
N VAL A 66 -2.89 4.42 0.38
CA VAL A 66 -4.22 4.02 0.88
C VAL A 66 -5.26 4.90 0.20
N ILE A 67 -6.19 4.25 -0.49
CA ILE A 67 -7.39 4.88 -1.06
C ILE A 67 -8.53 4.53 -0.11
N ASP A 68 -9.20 5.55 0.43
CA ASP A 68 -10.35 5.38 1.32
C ASP A 68 -11.61 5.93 0.65
N GLU A 69 -12.61 5.07 0.47
CA GLU A 69 -13.82 5.39 -0.28
C GLU A 69 -15.09 5.06 0.53
N PRO A 70 -16.13 5.89 0.45
CA PRO A 70 -17.45 5.56 0.97
C PRO A 70 -18.02 4.30 0.31
N LYS A 71 -18.65 3.42 1.11
CA LYS A 71 -19.35 2.23 0.57
C LYS A 71 -20.47 2.58 -0.41
N SER A 72 -21.09 3.75 -0.25
CA SER A 72 -22.12 4.26 -1.16
C SER A 72 -21.62 4.45 -2.59
N ASP A 73 -20.33 4.75 -2.74
CA ASP A 73 -19.75 5.06 -4.04
C ASP A 73 -19.63 3.79 -4.87
N ILE A 74 -19.43 2.64 -4.21
CA ILE A 74 -19.43 1.33 -4.88
C ILE A 74 -20.82 0.99 -5.40
N GLU A 75 -21.87 1.18 -4.58
CA GLU A 75 -23.25 0.96 -5.03
C GLU A 75 -23.58 1.83 -6.24
N LYS A 76 -23.15 3.09 -6.21
CA LYS A 76 -23.34 4.02 -7.31
C LYS A 76 -22.60 3.56 -8.57
N VAL A 77 -21.33 3.16 -8.47
CA VAL A 77 -20.56 2.62 -9.61
C VAL A 77 -21.23 1.38 -10.20
N LEU A 78 -21.75 0.49 -9.36
CA LEU A 78 -22.44 -0.72 -9.85
C LEU A 78 -23.72 -0.40 -10.63
N ILE A 79 -24.46 0.63 -10.22
CA ILE A 79 -25.69 1.06 -10.88
C ILE A 79 -25.40 1.87 -12.14
N ASP A 80 -24.56 2.91 -12.03
CA ASP A 80 -24.29 3.87 -13.10
C ASP A 80 -23.63 3.23 -14.33
N TYR A 81 -22.89 2.13 -14.12
CA TYR A 81 -22.21 1.39 -15.18
C TYR A 81 -22.83 0.02 -15.49
N GLU A 82 -24.01 -0.30 -14.95
CA GLU A 82 -24.72 -1.57 -15.18
C GLU A 82 -23.88 -2.82 -14.82
N LEU A 83 -23.06 -2.71 -13.76
CA LEU A 83 -22.12 -3.75 -13.33
C LEU A 83 -22.68 -4.69 -12.25
N ALA A 84 -23.90 -4.43 -11.77
CA ALA A 84 -24.52 -5.17 -10.67
C ALA A 84 -24.73 -6.68 -10.94
N ASP A 85 -24.81 -7.08 -12.22
CA ASP A 85 -24.89 -8.50 -12.62
C ASP A 85 -23.52 -9.21 -12.62
N LEU A 86 -22.43 -8.43 -12.66
CA LEU A 86 -21.06 -8.95 -12.72
C LEU A 86 -20.39 -8.97 -11.34
N TYR A 87 -20.66 -7.95 -10.52
CA TYR A 87 -20.02 -7.78 -9.22
C TYR A 87 -21.06 -7.59 -8.10
N LEU A 88 -20.84 -8.29 -6.99
CA LEU A 88 -21.68 -8.16 -5.81
C LEU A 88 -21.45 -6.81 -5.10
N ASN A 89 -22.52 -6.18 -4.60
CA ASN A 89 -22.41 -4.99 -3.73
C ASN A 89 -21.95 -5.37 -2.31
N ASN A 90 -20.72 -5.87 -2.19
CA ASN A 90 -20.05 -6.21 -0.94
C ASN A 90 -18.53 -6.20 -1.11
N LEU A 91 -17.77 -6.47 -0.04
CA LEU A 91 -16.31 -6.47 -0.06
C LEU A 91 -15.74 -7.43 -1.11
N LYS A 92 -16.38 -8.59 -1.34
CA LYS A 92 -15.95 -9.56 -2.34
C LYS A 92 -16.08 -8.98 -3.75
N GLY A 93 -17.27 -8.51 -4.12
CA GLY A 93 -17.47 -7.96 -5.47
C GLY A 93 -16.67 -6.69 -5.72
N TYR A 94 -16.51 -5.81 -4.73
CA TYR A 94 -15.62 -4.65 -4.85
C TYR A 94 -14.17 -5.05 -5.14
N SER A 95 -13.61 -5.99 -4.36
CA SER A 95 -12.23 -6.44 -4.60
C SER A 95 -12.06 -7.15 -5.95
N GLU A 96 -13.11 -7.81 -6.46
CA GLU A 96 -13.09 -8.44 -7.79
C GLU A 96 -13.10 -7.39 -8.91
N LEU A 97 -13.91 -6.34 -8.77
CA LEU A 97 -13.93 -5.20 -9.69
C LEU A 97 -12.55 -4.52 -9.78
N ILE A 98 -11.94 -4.20 -8.64
CA ILE A 98 -10.61 -3.57 -8.60
C ILE A 98 -9.56 -4.48 -9.21
N LEU A 99 -9.59 -5.78 -8.89
CA LEU A 99 -8.63 -6.75 -9.40
C LEU A 99 -8.73 -6.93 -10.92
N ASP A 100 -9.95 -6.99 -11.47
CA ASP A 100 -10.14 -7.08 -12.92
C ASP A 100 -9.65 -5.83 -13.64
N GLY A 101 -9.80 -4.65 -13.03
CA GLY A 101 -9.18 -3.41 -13.51
C GLY A 101 -7.66 -3.49 -13.53
N LEU A 102 -7.05 -3.96 -12.44
CA LEU A 102 -5.58 -4.14 -12.34
C LEU A 102 -5.04 -5.14 -13.36
N ARG A 103 -5.73 -6.26 -13.58
CA ARG A 103 -5.35 -7.28 -14.58
C ARG A 103 -5.41 -6.76 -16.01
N GLN A 104 -6.23 -5.75 -16.28
CA GLN A 104 -6.27 -5.08 -17.58
C GLN A 104 -5.17 -4.02 -17.72
N ALA A 105 -4.75 -3.42 -16.62
CA ALA A 105 -3.75 -2.35 -16.59
C ALA A 105 -2.29 -2.86 -16.56
N VAL A 106 -2.04 -4.08 -16.05
CA VAL A 106 -0.69 -4.61 -15.81
C VAL A 106 -0.49 -5.94 -16.54
N ILE A 107 0.69 -6.17 -17.11
CA ILE A 107 1.07 -7.49 -17.62
C ILE A 107 1.43 -8.37 -16.43
N VAL A 108 0.47 -9.19 -15.99
CA VAL A 108 0.62 -10.07 -14.83
C VAL A 108 1.54 -11.24 -15.16
N SER A 109 2.64 -11.34 -14.41
CA SER A 109 3.60 -12.47 -14.48
C SER A 109 3.32 -13.55 -13.44
N GLN A 110 2.83 -13.14 -12.27
CA GLN A 110 2.45 -14.03 -11.18
C GLN A 110 1.38 -13.34 -10.33
N GLU A 111 0.41 -14.14 -9.90
CA GLU A 111 -0.65 -13.74 -8.98
C GLU A 111 -0.74 -14.78 -7.86
N SER A 112 -0.99 -14.33 -6.64
CA SER A 112 -1.29 -15.22 -5.50
C SER A 112 -2.79 -15.52 -5.43
N ASP A 113 -3.19 -16.52 -4.64
CA ASP A 113 -4.60 -16.70 -4.32
C ASP A 113 -5.10 -15.52 -3.46
N VAL A 114 -6.37 -15.13 -3.63
CA VAL A 114 -7.01 -14.15 -2.73
C VAL A 114 -7.23 -14.79 -1.37
N VAL A 115 -6.67 -14.17 -0.32
CA VAL A 115 -6.79 -14.63 1.06
C VAL A 115 -7.77 -13.75 1.82
N ASP A 116 -8.91 -14.32 2.22
CA ASP A 116 -9.81 -13.68 3.18
C ASP A 116 -9.17 -13.71 4.58
N THR A 117 -9.12 -12.56 5.24
CA THR A 117 -8.45 -12.36 6.52
C THR A 117 -9.18 -11.32 7.38
N VAL A 118 -8.59 -10.98 8.52
CA VAL A 118 -9.10 -9.96 9.43
C VAL A 118 -7.96 -9.02 9.81
N ILE A 119 -8.19 -7.72 9.63
CA ILE A 119 -7.26 -6.66 10.07
C ILE A 119 -8.01 -5.80 11.07
N ASN A 120 -7.46 -5.67 12.28
CA ASN A 120 -8.07 -4.89 13.38
C ASN A 120 -9.55 -5.27 13.67
N GLY A 121 -9.90 -6.54 13.53
CA GLY A 121 -11.27 -7.04 13.73
C GLY A 121 -12.23 -6.80 12.56
N LEU A 122 -11.76 -6.18 11.47
CA LEU A 122 -12.55 -5.95 10.25
C LEU A 122 -12.21 -7.00 9.19
N PRO A 123 -13.21 -7.52 8.44
CA PRO A 123 -12.98 -8.38 7.30
C PRO A 123 -12.10 -7.69 6.26
N ALA A 124 -11.11 -8.40 5.73
CA ALA A 124 -10.19 -7.92 4.72
C ALA A 124 -9.89 -9.01 3.69
N ARG A 125 -9.45 -8.61 2.50
CA ARG A 125 -9.01 -9.52 1.45
C ARG A 125 -7.62 -9.11 1.01
N LEU A 126 -6.68 -10.05 0.96
CA LEU A 126 -5.28 -9.82 0.64
C LEU A 126 -4.91 -10.52 -0.67
N LEU A 127 -4.16 -9.82 -1.52
CA LEU A 127 -3.64 -10.33 -2.78
C LEU A 127 -2.28 -9.68 -3.07
N THR A 128 -1.39 -10.45 -3.67
CA THR A 128 -0.15 -9.99 -4.30
C THR A 128 -0.18 -10.27 -5.80
N ILE A 129 0.21 -9.26 -6.58
CA ILE A 129 0.42 -9.32 -8.03
C ILE A 129 1.86 -8.91 -8.33
N ASN A 130 2.54 -9.68 -9.18
CA ASN A 130 3.82 -9.31 -9.78
C ASN A 130 3.61 -9.07 -11.27
N GLY A 131 3.92 -7.88 -11.76
CA GLY A 131 3.75 -7.52 -13.17
C GLY A 131 4.54 -6.29 -13.57
N THR A 132 4.47 -5.95 -14.86
CA THR A 132 5.11 -4.78 -15.49
C THR A 132 4.12 -4.00 -16.32
#